data_AF-A0A9E2E2F2-F1
#
_entry.id   AF-A0A9E2E2F2-F1
#
_cell.length_a   1.000
_cell.length_b   1.000
_cell.length_c   1.000
_cell.angle_alpha   90.00
_cell.angle_beta   90.00
_cell.angle_gamma   90.00
#
_symmetry.space_group_name_H-M   'P 1'
#
loop_
_entity.id
_entity.type
_entity.pdbx_description
1 polymer ?
#
loop_
_entity_poly.entity_id
_entity_poly.type
_entity_poly.pdbx_seq_one_letter_code
_entity_poly.pdbx_strand_id
1 'polypeptide(L)'
;KEQVFNHPALVAQFTPRIPCYQADTDTRLGRALERRLEPLSWVRHLQQTYFEQKSAPEWTMADDGKFPPTYPNTYRLPVGVPLSAELPSAKRGLASERHKPWSTNQLGQVNMEWVTPESSLQWQAFRRLAKRLKGRGSDLLVVVGPLNEHMMNDTTREKYLGFRIAVAAWLSVEGIRFVVPEVLPRDEFADASHPLTQGYERLAKRLAAAPVFQSWLGQ
;
A
#
# COMPACT_ATOMS: atom_id res chain seq x y z
N LYS A 1 -21.00 1.55 -2.15
CA LYS A 1 -20.25 1.88 -0.91
C LYS A 1 -19.08 2.75 -1.31
N GLU A 2 -18.96 3.95 -0.77
CA GLU A 2 -17.75 4.77 -0.95
C GLU A 2 -16.56 3.98 -0.38
N GLN A 3 -15.53 3.77 -1.20
CA GLN A 3 -14.27 3.21 -0.70
C GLN A 3 -13.60 4.27 0.18
N VAL A 4 -13.25 3.88 1.41
CA VAL A 4 -12.44 4.73 2.28
C VAL A 4 -11.12 4.99 1.57
N PHE A 5 -10.88 6.24 1.21
CA PHE A 5 -9.68 6.63 0.50
C PHE A 5 -8.50 6.65 1.48
N ASN A 6 -7.62 5.65 1.38
CA ASN A 6 -6.49 5.52 2.30
C ASN A 6 -5.47 6.64 2.09
N HIS A 7 -4.98 7.20 3.19
CA HIS A 7 -3.95 8.25 3.21
C HIS A 7 -4.24 9.45 2.28
N PRO A 8 -5.41 10.11 2.41
CA PRO A 8 -5.81 11.22 1.54
C PRO A 8 -4.84 12.42 1.64
N ALA A 9 -4.13 12.53 2.76
CA ALA A 9 -3.11 13.52 3.00
C ALA A 9 -1.78 13.27 2.25
N LEU A 10 -1.63 12.17 1.51
CA LEU A 10 -0.42 11.86 0.72
C LEU A 10 -0.60 12.01 -0.80
N VAL A 11 -1.84 12.07 -1.29
CA VAL A 11 -2.10 12.12 -2.73
C VAL A 11 -1.99 13.53 -3.33
N ALA A 12 -2.00 13.69 -4.65
CA ALA A 12 -2.00 15.03 -5.25
C ALA A 12 -3.21 15.84 -4.78
N GLN A 13 -2.99 17.03 -4.22
CA GLN A 13 -4.08 17.85 -3.68
C GLN A 13 -4.80 18.63 -4.78
N PHE A 14 -4.12 18.98 -5.87
CA PHE A 14 -4.68 19.78 -6.97
C PHE A 14 -4.50 19.12 -8.34
N THR A 15 -3.28 18.74 -8.71
CA THR A 15 -2.98 18.16 -10.04
C THR A 15 -2.10 16.90 -9.93
N PRO A 16 -2.46 15.78 -10.58
CA PRO A 16 -3.73 15.55 -11.30
C PRO A 16 -4.93 15.44 -10.34
N ARG A 17 -6.13 15.74 -10.84
CA ARG A 17 -7.37 15.52 -10.09
C ARG A 17 -7.61 14.02 -9.92
N ILE A 18 -7.77 13.57 -8.69
CA ILE A 18 -8.06 12.16 -8.36
C ILE A 18 -9.58 12.01 -8.20
N PRO A 19 -10.27 11.25 -9.07
CA PRO A 19 -11.73 11.20 -9.10
C PRO A 19 -12.39 10.78 -7.78
N CYS A 20 -11.79 9.82 -7.07
CA CYS A 20 -12.31 9.31 -5.79
C CYS A 20 -11.91 10.14 -4.57
N TYR A 21 -11.08 11.18 -4.74
CA TYR A 21 -10.67 12.06 -3.64
C TYR A 21 -11.56 13.30 -3.60
N GLN A 22 -12.49 13.35 -2.65
CA GLN A 22 -13.56 14.36 -2.56
C GLN A 22 -13.36 15.42 -1.47
N ALA A 23 -12.11 15.69 -1.05
CA ALA A 23 -11.88 16.79 -0.08
C ALA A 23 -12.20 18.16 -0.67
N ASP A 24 -12.70 19.07 0.18
CA ASP A 24 -12.90 20.48 -0.13
C ASP A 24 -11.57 21.24 -0.38
N THR A 25 -11.69 22.49 -0.83
CA THR A 25 -10.55 23.35 -1.17
C THR A 25 -9.68 23.68 0.03
N ASP A 26 -10.28 23.92 1.19
CA ASP A 26 -9.59 24.36 2.40
C ASP A 26 -8.74 23.23 2.96
N THR A 27 -9.30 22.02 2.99
CA THR A 27 -8.62 20.77 3.34
C THR A 27 -7.45 20.49 2.40
N ARG A 28 -7.64 20.68 1.08
CA ARG A 28 -6.57 20.51 0.09
C ARG A 28 -5.44 21.51 0.29
N LEU A 29 -5.79 22.77 0.55
CA LEU A 29 -4.83 23.85 0.77
C LEU A 29 -4.02 23.60 2.06
N GLY A 30 -4.70 23.28 3.16
CA GLY A 30 -4.04 22.92 4.43
C GLY A 30 -3.05 21.77 4.24
N ARG A 31 -3.47 20.67 3.60
CA ARG A 31 -2.59 19.53 3.30
C ARG A 31 -1.43 19.86 2.38
N ALA A 32 -1.63 20.76 1.41
CA ALA A 32 -0.56 21.19 0.52
C ALA A 32 0.47 22.06 1.26
N LEU A 33 0.02 22.91 2.18
CA LEU A 33 0.88 23.76 3.01
C LEU A 33 1.68 22.93 4.02
N GLU A 34 1.02 21.98 4.71
CA GLU A 34 1.67 21.05 5.64
C GLU A 34 2.84 20.29 5.04
N ARG A 35 2.76 19.91 3.76
CA ARG A 35 3.83 19.18 3.07
C ARG A 35 5.05 20.03 2.76
N ARG A 36 4.89 21.36 2.72
CA ARG A 36 5.96 22.30 2.38
C ARG A 36 6.59 22.94 3.61
N LEU A 37 5.85 22.97 4.72
CA LEU A 37 6.33 23.54 5.97
C LEU A 37 6.80 22.42 6.90
N GLU A 38 8.12 22.27 7.01
CA GLU A 38 8.78 21.27 7.88
C GLU A 38 8.24 21.24 9.32
N PRO A 39 7.95 22.38 9.99
CA PRO A 39 7.39 22.34 11.34
C PRO A 39 6.04 21.62 11.41
N LEU A 40 5.19 21.77 10.39
CA LEU A 40 3.88 21.10 10.34
C LEU A 40 4.02 19.60 10.07
N SER A 41 4.97 19.21 9.21
CA SER A 41 5.28 17.80 8.98
C SER A 41 5.82 17.13 10.25
N TRP A 42 6.63 17.84 11.03
CA TRP A 42 7.14 17.35 12.31
C TRP A 42 6.03 17.21 13.36
N VAL A 43 5.17 18.22 13.51
CA VAL A 43 4.00 18.15 14.41
C VAL A 43 3.10 16.96 14.04
N ARG A 44 2.84 16.75 12.75
CA ARG A 44 2.04 15.60 12.29
C ARG A 44 2.74 14.27 12.57
N HIS A 45 4.05 14.20 12.40
CA HIS A 45 4.82 13.00 12.77
C HIS A 45 4.67 12.71 14.27
N LEU A 46 4.73 13.74 15.12
CA LEU A 46 4.47 13.57 16.55
C LEU A 46 3.04 13.08 16.83
N GLN A 47 2.05 13.64 16.15
CA GLN A 47 0.65 13.23 16.32
C GLN A 47 0.42 11.76 15.94
N GLN A 48 1.00 11.33 14.82
CA GLN A 48 0.86 9.95 14.34
C GLN A 48 1.61 8.96 15.20
N THR A 49 2.78 9.35 15.71
CA THR A 49 3.69 8.44 16.43
C THR A 49 3.37 8.38 17.93
N TYR A 50 2.97 9.51 18.52
CA TYR A 50 2.84 9.65 19.98
C TYR A 50 1.41 9.95 20.45
N PHE A 51 0.56 10.53 19.60
CA PHE A 51 -0.77 11.00 20.02
C PHE A 51 -1.92 10.23 19.39
N GLU A 52 -1.69 9.02 18.89
CA GLU A 52 -2.76 8.17 18.31
C GLU A 52 -3.56 8.88 17.21
N GLN A 53 -2.88 9.69 16.38
CA GLN A 53 -3.49 10.52 15.33
C GLN A 53 -4.39 11.67 15.84
N LYS A 54 -4.39 11.96 17.14
CA LYS A 54 -5.07 13.13 17.72
C LYS A 54 -4.12 14.32 17.81
N SER A 55 -4.67 15.53 17.88
CA SER A 55 -3.88 16.71 18.27
C SER A 55 -3.45 16.61 19.74
N ALA A 56 -2.42 17.36 20.15
CA ALA A 56 -1.97 17.33 21.55
C ALA A 56 -3.10 17.68 22.55
N PRO A 57 -3.94 18.72 22.34
CA PRO A 57 -5.06 19.01 23.24
C PRO A 57 -6.08 17.87 23.31
N GLU A 58 -6.45 17.29 22.16
CA GLU A 58 -7.40 16.17 22.09
C GLU A 58 -6.83 14.89 22.74
N TRP A 59 -5.52 14.66 22.61
CA TRP A 59 -4.85 13.53 23.23
C TRP A 59 -4.78 13.67 24.75
N THR A 60 -4.44 14.85 25.25
CA THR A 60 -4.38 15.15 26.69
C THR A 60 -5.75 14.99 27.35
N MET A 61 -6.82 15.45 26.68
CA MET A 61 -8.20 15.36 27.16
C MET A 61 -8.91 14.06 26.77
N ALA A 62 -8.19 13.07 26.23
CA ALA A 62 -8.82 11.79 25.88
C ALA A 62 -9.36 11.09 27.14
N ASP A 63 -10.68 10.91 27.16
CA ASP A 63 -11.41 10.20 28.20
C ASP A 63 -11.05 8.69 28.19
N ASP A 64 -10.88 8.10 29.38
CA ASP A 64 -10.62 6.68 29.56
C ASP A 64 -11.90 5.84 29.63
N GLY A 65 -13.08 6.47 29.50
CA GLY A 65 -14.39 5.84 29.49
C GLY A 65 -14.85 5.37 30.88
N LYS A 66 -14.19 5.81 31.95
CA LYS A 66 -14.54 5.50 33.34
C LYS A 66 -15.24 6.68 33.99
N PHE A 67 -16.07 6.41 34.99
CA PHE A 67 -16.68 7.47 35.81
C PHE A 67 -16.18 7.39 37.25
N PRO A 68 -15.56 8.45 37.80
CA PRO A 68 -15.19 9.70 37.12
C PRO A 68 -14.04 9.51 36.11
N PRO A 69 -13.96 10.34 35.05
CA PRO A 69 -12.92 10.22 34.04
C PRO A 69 -11.55 10.56 34.64
N THR A 70 -10.54 9.75 34.34
CA THR A 70 -9.20 9.91 34.94
C THR A 70 -8.21 10.65 34.05
N TYR A 71 -8.58 10.94 32.79
CA TYR A 71 -7.78 11.67 31.79
C TYR A 71 -6.28 11.29 31.83
N PRO A 72 -5.94 10.03 31.51
CA PRO A 72 -4.63 9.43 31.80
C PRO A 72 -3.46 10.11 31.10
N ASN A 73 -3.72 10.91 30.07
CA ASN A 73 -2.72 11.61 29.28
C ASN A 73 -2.40 13.03 29.83
N THR A 74 -3.14 13.51 30.83
CA THR A 74 -2.99 14.88 31.39
C THR A 74 -1.59 15.17 31.92
N TYR A 75 -0.92 14.18 32.50
CA TYR A 75 0.39 14.34 33.13
C TYR A 75 1.50 13.55 32.43
N ARG A 76 1.25 13.02 31.24
CA ARG A 76 2.27 12.28 30.48
C ARG A 76 3.17 13.26 29.73
N LEU A 77 4.45 13.27 30.07
CA LEU A 77 5.47 13.92 29.26
C LEU A 77 5.63 13.13 27.95
N PRO A 78 5.70 13.79 26.77
CA PRO A 78 5.89 13.11 25.48
C PRO A 78 7.31 12.54 25.30
N VAL A 79 8.16 12.61 26.33
CA VAL A 79 9.54 12.12 26.29
C VAL A 79 9.57 10.69 26.78
N GLY A 80 9.90 9.77 25.88
CA GLY A 80 10.16 8.36 26.23
C GLY A 80 8.98 7.42 26.09
N VAL A 81 8.01 7.69 25.19
CA VAL A 81 7.05 6.65 24.79
C VAL A 81 7.85 5.51 24.16
N PRO A 82 7.91 4.32 24.79
CA PRO A 82 8.57 3.18 24.16
C PRO A 82 7.82 2.90 22.86
N LEU A 83 8.56 2.58 21.81
CA LEU A 83 8.01 1.89 20.64
C LEU A 83 7.46 0.55 21.13
N SER A 84 6.25 0.57 21.69
CA SER A 84 5.54 -0.67 21.99
C SER A 84 5.39 -1.38 20.67
N ALA A 85 5.99 -2.57 20.59
CA ALA A 85 5.63 -3.52 19.54
C ALA A 85 4.10 -3.58 19.51
N GLU A 86 3.50 -3.31 18.34
CA GLU A 86 2.05 -3.43 18.18
C GLU A 86 1.63 -4.76 18.81
N LEU A 87 0.75 -4.70 19.82
CA LEU A 87 0.20 -5.91 20.41
C LEU A 87 -0.36 -6.78 19.29
N PRO A 88 -0.15 -8.11 19.33
CA PRO A 88 -0.67 -9.02 18.32
C PRO A 88 -2.16 -8.76 18.12
N SER A 89 -2.53 -8.23 16.96
CA SER A 89 -3.92 -7.94 16.68
C SER A 89 -4.59 -9.25 16.31
N ALA A 90 -5.68 -9.62 17.01
CA ALA A 90 -6.50 -10.77 16.62
C ALA A 90 -7.03 -10.69 15.16
N LYS A 91 -7.01 -9.49 14.57
CA LYS A 91 -7.40 -9.24 13.17
C LYS A 91 -6.23 -9.33 12.18
N ARG A 92 -4.98 -9.46 12.62
CA ARG A 92 -3.77 -9.51 11.78
C ARG A 92 -2.91 -10.75 12.11
N GLY A 93 -2.08 -11.19 11.17
CA GLY A 93 -1.21 -12.35 11.36
C GLY A 93 -1.92 -13.71 11.18
N LEU A 94 -1.21 -14.80 11.52
CA LEU A 94 -1.62 -16.17 11.25
C LEU A 94 -2.93 -16.58 11.95
N ALA A 95 -3.23 -15.99 13.10
CA ALA A 95 -4.45 -16.26 13.87
C ALA A 95 -5.68 -15.49 13.36
N SER A 96 -5.52 -14.60 12.38
CA SER A 96 -6.62 -13.82 11.82
C SER A 96 -7.56 -14.70 11.01
N GLU A 97 -8.87 -14.47 11.12
CA GLU A 97 -9.87 -15.11 10.25
C GLU A 97 -9.64 -14.82 8.75
N ARG A 98 -8.92 -13.73 8.44
CA ARG A 98 -8.52 -13.37 7.07
C ARG A 98 -7.38 -14.23 6.53
N HIS A 99 -6.67 -14.96 7.38
CA HIS A 99 -5.56 -15.83 7.00
C HIS A 99 -6.07 -17.21 6.55
N LYS A 100 -6.92 -17.22 5.53
CA LYS A 100 -7.48 -18.43 4.93
C LYS A 100 -7.54 -18.26 3.42
N PRO A 101 -7.51 -19.36 2.65
CA PRO A 101 -7.67 -19.29 1.21
C PRO A 101 -8.99 -18.62 0.83
N TRP A 102 -8.95 -17.72 -0.15
CA TRP A 102 -10.14 -17.02 -0.68
C TRP A 102 -11.24 -18.00 -1.14
N SER A 103 -10.81 -19.16 -1.65
CA SER A 103 -11.65 -20.27 -2.13
C SER A 103 -12.56 -20.83 -1.04
N THR A 104 -12.25 -20.62 0.24
CA THR A 104 -13.07 -21.06 1.38
C THR A 104 -14.38 -20.29 1.50
N ASN A 105 -14.37 -18.98 1.15
CA ASN A 105 -15.50 -18.08 1.36
C ASN A 105 -16.16 -17.65 0.05
N GLN A 106 -15.57 -17.97 -1.10
CA GLN A 106 -16.02 -17.49 -2.40
C GLN A 106 -15.95 -18.61 -3.45
N LEU A 107 -17.13 -19.03 -3.89
CA LEU A 107 -17.32 -20.19 -4.78
C LEU A 107 -17.19 -19.88 -6.28
N GLY A 108 -17.03 -18.60 -6.67
CA GLY A 108 -17.08 -18.19 -8.07
C GLY A 108 -16.09 -17.08 -8.44
N GLN A 109 -15.90 -16.92 -9.75
CA GLN A 109 -15.14 -15.82 -10.33
C GLN A 109 -15.92 -14.51 -10.23
N VAL A 110 -15.18 -13.40 -10.14
CA VAL A 110 -15.73 -12.05 -10.10
C VAL A 110 -15.31 -11.25 -11.31
N ASN A 111 -16.21 -10.37 -11.74
CA ASN A 111 -15.90 -9.31 -12.68
C ASN A 111 -15.26 -8.16 -11.89
N MET A 112 -13.97 -7.89 -12.11
CA MET A 112 -13.30 -6.77 -11.47
C MET A 112 -13.21 -5.63 -12.49
N GLU A 113 -13.65 -4.43 -12.11
CA GLU A 113 -13.43 -3.26 -12.95
C GLU A 113 -11.93 -3.01 -13.12
N TRP A 114 -11.51 -2.87 -14.37
CA TRP A 114 -10.11 -2.73 -14.74
C TRP A 114 -9.90 -1.51 -15.61
N VAL A 115 -8.88 -0.72 -15.28
CA VAL A 115 -8.46 0.45 -16.06
C VAL A 115 -7.41 0.05 -17.09
N THR A 116 -7.29 0.84 -18.16
CA THR A 116 -6.19 0.68 -19.12
C THR A 116 -4.90 1.31 -18.57
N PRO A 117 -3.71 0.94 -19.08
CA PRO A 117 -2.46 1.60 -18.68
C PRO A 117 -2.52 3.13 -18.86
N GLU A 118 -3.11 3.61 -19.94
CA GLU A 118 -3.20 5.04 -20.27
C GLU A 118 -4.07 5.80 -19.26
N SER A 119 -5.16 5.18 -18.80
CA SER A 119 -6.10 5.76 -17.85
C SER A 119 -5.67 5.60 -16.38
N SER A 120 -4.67 4.77 -16.09
CA SER A 120 -4.22 4.50 -14.72
C SER A 120 -3.32 5.61 -14.16
N LEU A 121 -3.86 6.42 -13.26
CA LEU A 121 -3.08 7.44 -12.53
C LEU A 121 -1.93 6.83 -11.71
N GLN A 122 -2.15 5.65 -11.13
CA GLN A 122 -1.14 4.93 -10.36
C GLN A 122 0.01 4.48 -11.27
N TRP A 123 -0.29 3.96 -12.46
CA TRP A 123 0.72 3.57 -13.42
C TRP A 123 1.54 4.76 -13.91
N GLN A 124 0.88 5.87 -14.25
CA GLN A 124 1.56 7.11 -14.63
C GLN A 124 2.48 7.61 -13.51
N ALA A 125 2.05 7.54 -12.24
CA ALA A 125 2.87 7.91 -11.09
C ALA A 125 4.08 6.98 -10.92
N PHE A 126 3.88 5.66 -11.07
CA PHE A 126 4.95 4.68 -11.02
C PHE A 126 6.01 4.95 -12.10
N ARG A 127 5.60 5.20 -13.35
CA ARG A 127 6.52 5.50 -14.46
C ARG A 127 7.39 6.72 -14.14
N ARG A 128 6.79 7.80 -13.60
CA ARG A 128 7.53 9.01 -13.18
C ARG A 128 8.52 8.71 -12.05
N LEU A 129 8.11 7.91 -11.07
CA LEU A 129 8.98 7.52 -9.95
C LEU A 129 10.18 6.69 -10.45
N ALA A 130 9.93 5.66 -11.24
CA ALA A 130 10.96 4.78 -11.78
C ALA A 130 11.98 5.56 -12.64
N LYS A 131 11.52 6.45 -13.53
CA LYS A 131 12.41 7.33 -14.30
C LYS A 131 13.24 8.25 -13.41
N ARG A 132 12.64 8.81 -12.36
CA ARG A 132 13.35 9.69 -11.42
C ARG A 132 14.42 8.94 -10.62
N LEU A 133 14.11 7.73 -10.13
CA LEU A 133 15.08 6.89 -9.41
C LEU A 133 16.24 6.51 -10.33
N LYS A 134 15.94 6.03 -11.55
CA LYS A 134 16.95 5.71 -12.56
C LYS A 134 17.82 6.92 -12.92
N GLY A 135 17.20 8.09 -13.16
CA GLY A 135 17.92 9.33 -13.48
C GLY A 135 18.81 9.86 -12.35
N ARG A 136 18.60 9.41 -11.11
CA ARG A 136 19.46 9.70 -9.95
C ARG A 136 20.57 8.65 -9.74
N GLY A 137 20.69 7.67 -10.64
CA GLY A 137 21.66 6.59 -10.51
C GLY A 137 21.27 5.52 -9.49
N SER A 138 20.01 5.47 -9.04
CA SER A 138 19.55 4.38 -8.17
C SER A 138 19.52 3.07 -8.95
N ASP A 139 20.08 2.01 -8.38
CA ASP A 139 20.01 0.68 -8.95
C ASP A 139 18.65 0.06 -8.68
N LEU A 140 17.81 -0.01 -9.71
CA LEU A 140 16.40 -0.34 -9.61
C LEU A 140 16.11 -1.73 -10.19
N LEU A 141 15.49 -2.58 -9.36
CA LEU A 141 14.81 -3.79 -9.78
C LEU A 141 13.31 -3.66 -9.47
N VAL A 142 12.46 -3.98 -10.44
CA VAL A 142 11.00 -3.95 -10.28
C VAL A 142 10.43 -5.37 -10.24
N VAL A 143 9.61 -5.67 -9.25
CA VAL A 143 8.84 -6.93 -9.20
C VAL A 143 7.39 -6.65 -9.60
N VAL A 144 6.95 -7.23 -10.72
CA VAL A 144 5.57 -7.16 -11.20
C VAL A 144 4.77 -8.29 -10.56
N GLY A 145 4.34 -8.07 -9.31
CA GLY A 145 3.69 -9.08 -8.48
C GLY A 145 2.41 -9.67 -9.09
N PRO A 146 2.09 -10.95 -8.81
CA PRO A 146 0.89 -11.58 -9.31
C PRO A 146 -0.34 -11.11 -8.52
N LEU A 147 -1.47 -11.00 -9.23
CA LEU A 147 -2.80 -10.99 -8.64
C LEU A 147 -3.42 -12.38 -8.75
N ASN A 148 -4.50 -12.58 -8.02
CA ASN A 148 -5.22 -13.84 -8.02
C ASN A 148 -6.05 -13.99 -9.30
N GLU A 149 -5.41 -14.46 -10.37
CA GLU A 149 -6.06 -14.72 -11.68
C GLU A 149 -7.18 -15.76 -11.60
N HIS A 150 -7.16 -16.61 -10.56
CA HIS A 150 -8.19 -17.63 -10.31
C HIS A 150 -9.52 -17.02 -9.84
N MET A 151 -9.48 -15.81 -9.26
CA MET A 151 -10.68 -15.05 -8.89
C MET A 151 -11.31 -14.32 -10.08
N MET A 152 -10.55 -14.09 -11.15
CA MET A 152 -11.01 -13.28 -12.28
C MET A 152 -11.83 -14.13 -13.25
N ASN A 153 -12.93 -13.59 -13.76
CA ASN A 153 -13.56 -14.12 -14.96
C ASN A 153 -12.67 -13.88 -16.20
N ASP A 154 -12.99 -14.53 -17.31
CA ASP A 154 -12.14 -14.50 -18.50
C ASP A 154 -11.93 -13.09 -19.05
N THR A 155 -12.98 -12.26 -19.11
CA THR A 155 -12.88 -10.86 -19.56
C THR A 155 -11.95 -10.03 -18.67
N THR A 156 -12.03 -10.19 -17.35
CA THR A 156 -11.17 -9.48 -16.40
C THR A 156 -9.73 -9.97 -16.52
N ARG A 157 -9.55 -11.29 -16.64
CA ARG A 157 -8.24 -11.93 -16.76
C ARG A 157 -7.51 -11.44 -18.01
N GLU A 158 -8.19 -11.37 -19.15
CA GLU A 158 -7.62 -10.85 -20.39
C GLU A 158 -7.09 -9.41 -20.22
N LYS A 159 -7.91 -8.53 -19.63
CA LYS A 159 -7.50 -7.13 -19.35
C LYS A 159 -6.31 -7.05 -18.39
N TYR A 160 -6.32 -7.86 -17.34
CA TYR A 160 -5.22 -7.94 -16.38
C TYR A 160 -3.91 -8.39 -17.06
N LEU A 161 -3.96 -9.47 -17.84
CA LEU A 161 -2.80 -9.99 -18.57
C LEU A 161 -2.28 -8.96 -19.58
N GLY A 162 -3.17 -8.31 -20.33
CA GLY A 162 -2.80 -7.20 -21.21
C GLY A 162 -2.08 -6.07 -20.48
N PHE A 163 -2.55 -5.70 -19.29
CA PHE A 163 -1.89 -4.71 -18.44
C PHE A 163 -0.50 -5.17 -17.98
N ARG A 164 -0.35 -6.43 -17.54
CA ARG A 164 0.95 -6.99 -17.13
C ARG A 164 1.96 -6.96 -18.29
N ILE A 165 1.54 -7.35 -19.48
CA ILE A 165 2.37 -7.33 -20.70
C ILE A 165 2.81 -5.90 -21.00
N ALA A 166 1.90 -4.93 -20.96
CA ALA A 166 2.23 -3.52 -21.19
C ALA A 166 3.25 -2.97 -20.17
N VAL A 167 3.13 -3.37 -18.89
CA VAL A 167 4.09 -3.00 -17.84
C VAL A 167 5.47 -3.59 -18.13
N ALA A 168 5.55 -4.89 -18.44
CA ALA A 168 6.80 -5.56 -18.75
C ALA A 168 7.48 -4.98 -20.00
N ALA A 169 6.71 -4.73 -21.06
CA ALA A 169 7.19 -4.10 -22.29
C ALA A 169 7.76 -2.70 -22.01
N TRP A 170 7.05 -1.88 -21.23
CA TRP A 170 7.56 -0.55 -20.87
C TRP A 170 8.84 -0.61 -20.02
N LEU A 171 8.91 -1.52 -19.03
CA LEU A 171 10.12 -1.69 -18.22
C LEU A 171 11.33 -2.10 -19.06
N SER A 172 11.11 -3.00 -20.03
CA SER A 172 12.13 -3.41 -21.00
C SER A 172 12.61 -2.24 -21.86
N VAL A 173 11.69 -1.46 -22.46
CA VAL A 173 12.02 -0.28 -23.29
C VAL A 173 12.81 0.77 -22.50
N GLU A 174 12.46 0.98 -21.23
CA GLU A 174 13.18 1.94 -20.38
C GLU A 174 14.50 1.38 -19.85
N GLY A 175 14.86 0.13 -20.16
CA GLY A 175 16.06 -0.53 -19.66
C GLY A 175 16.08 -0.59 -18.13
N ILE A 176 14.94 -0.90 -17.51
CA ILE A 176 14.79 -1.14 -16.07
C ILE A 176 14.80 -2.65 -15.86
N ARG A 177 15.58 -3.16 -14.91
CA ARG A 177 15.57 -4.59 -14.58
C ARG A 177 14.25 -4.95 -13.92
N PHE A 178 13.64 -6.06 -14.30
CA PHE A 178 12.38 -6.49 -13.71
C PHE A 178 12.22 -8.00 -13.65
N VAL A 179 11.37 -8.45 -12.73
CA VAL A 179 10.90 -9.83 -12.59
C VAL A 179 9.39 -9.84 -12.71
N VAL A 180 8.86 -10.76 -13.51
CA VAL A 180 7.42 -11.06 -13.56
C VAL A 180 7.24 -12.48 -13.04
N PRO A 181 6.93 -12.68 -11.75
CA PRO A 181 6.72 -14.02 -11.22
C PRO A 181 5.51 -14.69 -11.89
N GLU A 182 5.61 -16.01 -12.03
CA GLU A 182 4.46 -16.85 -12.37
C GLU A 182 3.33 -16.66 -11.35
N VAL A 183 2.10 -16.85 -11.80
CA VAL A 183 0.93 -16.88 -10.93
C VAL A 183 1.12 -17.92 -9.82
N LEU A 184 0.61 -17.61 -8.64
CA LEU A 184 0.61 -18.56 -7.53
C LEU A 184 -0.53 -19.57 -7.65
N PRO A 185 -0.40 -20.75 -7.04
CA PRO A 185 -1.51 -21.67 -6.84
C PRO A 185 -2.74 -20.97 -6.23
N ARG A 186 -3.92 -21.46 -6.61
CA ARG A 186 -5.22 -20.90 -6.21
C ARG A 186 -5.35 -20.70 -4.70
N ASP A 187 -4.92 -21.69 -3.93
CA ASP A 187 -5.10 -21.70 -2.47
C ASP A 187 -4.00 -20.96 -1.71
N GLU A 188 -3.04 -20.38 -2.42
CA GLU A 188 -1.98 -19.55 -1.83
C GLU A 188 -2.35 -18.06 -1.79
N PHE A 189 -3.62 -17.71 -2.04
CA PHE A 189 -4.14 -16.34 -1.94
C PHE A 189 -5.22 -16.21 -0.86
N ALA A 190 -5.15 -15.15 -0.07
CA ALA A 190 -6.21 -14.77 0.87
C ALA A 190 -7.37 -14.04 0.18
N ASP A 191 -7.06 -13.28 -0.86
CA ASP A 191 -8.02 -12.48 -1.64
C ASP A 191 -7.48 -12.20 -3.07
N ALA A 192 -7.91 -11.09 -3.69
CA ALA A 192 -7.53 -10.72 -5.04
C ALA A 192 -6.04 -10.37 -5.22
N SER A 193 -5.35 -9.94 -4.16
CA SER A 193 -3.99 -9.37 -4.25
C SER A 193 -3.02 -9.86 -3.21
N HIS A 194 -3.48 -10.48 -2.12
CA HIS A 194 -2.62 -10.86 -1.00
C HIS A 194 -2.33 -12.37 -1.00
N PRO A 195 -1.09 -12.78 -1.25
CA PRO A 195 -0.65 -14.14 -0.98
C PRO A 195 -0.75 -14.50 0.51
N LEU A 196 -0.91 -15.79 0.79
CA LEU A 196 -0.73 -16.38 2.12
C LEU A 196 0.77 -16.67 2.36
N THR A 197 1.10 -17.17 3.55
CA THR A 197 2.48 -17.44 3.97
C THR A 197 3.24 -18.28 2.94
N GLN A 198 2.64 -19.38 2.46
CA GLN A 198 3.23 -20.25 1.45
C GLN A 198 3.41 -19.53 0.10
N GLY A 199 2.47 -18.67 -0.27
CA GLY A 199 2.55 -17.86 -1.48
C GLY A 199 3.69 -16.85 -1.44
N TYR A 200 3.86 -16.14 -0.31
CA TYR A 200 5.00 -15.24 -0.11
C TYR A 200 6.33 -16.00 -0.11
N GLU A 201 6.40 -17.15 0.55
CA GLU A 201 7.60 -17.99 0.56
C GLU A 201 7.97 -18.44 -0.87
N ARG A 202 6.98 -18.89 -1.65
CA ARG A 202 7.18 -19.28 -3.05
C ARG A 202 7.65 -18.11 -3.90
N LEU A 203 7.05 -16.93 -3.75
CA LEU A 203 7.50 -15.72 -4.47
C LEU A 203 8.93 -15.35 -4.10
N ALA A 204 9.29 -15.39 -2.82
CA ALA A 204 10.64 -15.08 -2.36
C ALA A 204 11.66 -16.07 -2.94
N LYS A 205 11.37 -17.38 -2.91
CA LYS A 205 12.22 -18.43 -3.50
C LYS A 205 12.40 -18.24 -5.01
N ARG A 206 11.31 -17.97 -5.74
CA ARG A 206 11.34 -17.69 -7.18
C ARG A 206 12.15 -16.44 -7.51
N LEU A 207 11.96 -15.36 -6.74
CA LEU A 207 12.71 -14.11 -6.91
C LEU A 207 14.20 -14.34 -6.65
N ALA A 208 14.54 -15.01 -5.55
CA ALA A 208 15.92 -15.34 -5.22
C ALA A 208 16.58 -16.18 -6.31
N ALA A 209 15.87 -17.13 -6.94
CA ALA A 209 16.42 -17.92 -8.03
C ALA A 209 16.48 -17.18 -9.40
N ALA A 210 15.87 -16.00 -9.53
CA ALA A 210 15.77 -15.33 -10.82
C ALA A 210 17.15 -14.78 -11.26
N PRO A 211 17.63 -15.09 -12.49
CA PRO A 211 18.95 -14.62 -12.93
C PRO A 211 19.12 -13.10 -12.90
N VAL A 212 18.07 -12.36 -13.23
CA VAL A 212 18.07 -10.89 -13.16
C VAL A 212 18.20 -10.36 -11.73
N PHE A 213 17.66 -11.09 -10.74
CA PHE A 213 17.78 -10.72 -9.32
C PHE A 213 19.19 -11.03 -8.81
N GLN A 214 19.73 -12.20 -9.17
CA GLN A 214 21.09 -12.60 -8.82
C GLN A 214 22.14 -11.64 -9.40
N SER A 215 22.04 -11.34 -10.69
CA SER A 215 22.90 -10.35 -11.35
C SER A 215 22.78 -8.96 -10.73
N TRP A 216 21.58 -8.57 -10.30
CA TRP A 216 21.35 -7.29 -9.62
C TRP A 216 21.99 -7.23 -8.22
N LEU A 217 22.05 -8.36 -7.50
CA LEU A 217 22.79 -8.48 -6.25
C LEU A 217 24.32 -8.56 -6.44
N GLY A 218 24.80 -8.64 -7.68
CA GLY A 218 26.22 -8.83 -7.99
C GLY A 218 26.71 -10.27 -7.79
N GLN A 219 25.80 -11.25 -7.89
CA GLN A 219 26.08 -12.69 -7.83
C GLN A 219 26.11 -13.33 -9.21
#